data_AF-A0A9E8IFL7-F1
#
_entry.id   AF-A0A9E8IFL7-F1
#
_cell.length_a   1.000
_cell.length_b   1.000
_cell.length_c   1.000
_cell.angle_alpha   90.00
_cell.angle_beta   90.00
_cell.angle_gamma   90.00
#
_symmetry.space_group_name_H-M   'P 1'
#
loop_
_entity.id
_entity.type
_entity.pdbx_description
1 polymer ?
#
loop_
_entity_poly.entity_id
_entity_poly.type
_entity_poly.pdbx_seq_one_letter_code
_entity_poly.pdbx_strand_id
1 'polypeptide(L)'
;MVNQSKDAPHGVLSNYIYAKMNHSRNRAHGSKVWAAEVMQGAPILKERLRDNLYEWAKLKESKIREWVESGQINPVEPSYLLYMIWASTQHYADFDYQICLLNDDQPLDDLQFEKAVQSVTSVILRGIGLTA
;
A
#
# COMPACT_ATOMS: atom_id res chain seq x y z
N MET A 1 -28.21 0.31 -8.99
CA MET A 1 -27.59 1.38 -8.16
C MET A 1 -26.97 0.70 -6.95
N VAL A 2 -25.67 0.39 -6.99
CA VAL A 2 -24.99 -0.27 -5.86
C VAL A 2 -24.70 0.81 -4.82
N ASN A 3 -25.31 0.66 -3.65
CA ASN A 3 -25.05 1.45 -2.46
C ASN A 3 -23.58 1.21 -2.05
N GLN A 4 -22.65 2.08 -2.48
CA GLN A 4 -21.26 2.01 -2.03
C GLN A 4 -21.22 2.53 -0.59
N SER A 5 -21.40 1.62 0.37
CA SER A 5 -21.16 1.93 1.77
C SER A 5 -19.71 2.42 1.92
N LYS A 6 -19.47 3.37 2.81
CA LYS A 6 -18.12 3.88 3.13
C LYS A 6 -17.13 2.78 3.53
N ASP A 7 -17.64 1.60 3.87
CA ASP A 7 -16.87 0.44 4.34
C ASP A 7 -16.73 -0.66 3.27
N ALA A 8 -17.20 -0.42 2.04
CA ALA A 8 -17.04 -1.37 0.95
C ALA A 8 -15.54 -1.59 0.65
N PRO A 9 -15.07 -2.85 0.51
CA PRO A 9 -13.65 -3.17 0.39
C PRO A 9 -12.98 -2.43 -0.77
N HIS A 10 -13.70 -2.27 -1.88
CA HIS A 10 -13.24 -1.49 -3.02
C HIS A 10 -12.86 -0.06 -2.62
N GLY A 11 -13.81 0.72 -2.09
CA GLY A 11 -13.57 2.11 -1.73
C GLY A 11 -12.49 2.26 -0.65
N VAL A 12 -12.50 1.38 0.35
CA VAL A 12 -11.51 1.41 1.44
C VAL A 12 -10.10 1.13 0.93
N LEU A 13 -9.91 0.09 0.12
CA LEU A 13 -8.59 -0.28 -0.40
C LEU A 13 -8.09 0.72 -1.45
N SER A 14 -8.95 1.21 -2.36
CA SER A 14 -8.57 2.25 -3.33
C SER A 14 -8.08 3.51 -2.62
N ASN A 15 -8.81 3.98 -1.62
CA ASN A 15 -8.42 5.16 -0.85
C ASN A 15 -7.13 4.93 -0.07
N TYR A 16 -6.94 3.73 0.48
CA TYR A 16 -5.73 3.38 1.21
C TYR A 16 -4.49 3.33 0.30
N ILE A 17 -4.59 2.70 -0.87
CA ILE A 17 -3.51 2.65 -1.88
C ILE A 17 -3.20 4.07 -2.37
N TYR A 18 -4.22 4.86 -2.70
CA TYR A 18 -4.05 6.26 -3.11
C TYR A 18 -3.32 7.09 -2.04
N ALA A 19 -3.72 6.96 -0.78
CA ALA A 19 -3.09 7.67 0.32
C ALA A 19 -1.62 7.25 0.50
N LYS A 20 -1.32 5.94 0.39
CA LYS A 20 0.05 5.42 0.49
C LYS A 20 0.93 5.88 -0.68
N MET A 21 0.43 5.84 -1.92
CA MET A 21 1.14 6.35 -3.09
C MET A 21 1.47 7.84 -2.95
N ASN A 22 0.49 8.66 -2.52
CA ASN A 22 0.72 10.09 -2.28
C ASN A 22 1.72 10.33 -1.14
N HIS A 23 1.70 9.50 -0.11
CA HIS A 23 2.70 9.57 0.94
C HIS A 23 4.10 9.27 0.39
N SER A 24 4.25 8.24 -0.44
CA SER A 24 5.53 7.92 -1.09
C SER A 24 6.06 9.08 -1.92
N ARG A 25 5.20 9.72 -2.75
CA ARG A 25 5.59 10.86 -3.59
C ARG A 25 5.98 12.10 -2.76
N ASN A 26 5.18 12.44 -1.75
CA ASN A 26 5.33 13.71 -1.02
C ASN A 26 6.26 13.62 0.18
N ARG A 27 6.60 12.41 0.66
CA ARG A 27 7.40 12.19 1.88
C ARG A 27 8.43 11.07 1.72
N ALA A 28 9.08 11.00 0.56
CA ALA A 28 10.01 9.93 0.21
C ALA A 28 11.13 9.70 1.25
N HIS A 29 11.71 10.77 1.81
CA HIS A 29 12.77 10.65 2.82
C HIS A 29 12.33 9.89 4.07
N GLY A 30 11.09 10.08 4.53
CA GLY A 30 10.55 9.35 5.68
C GLY A 30 10.45 7.85 5.42
N SER A 31 10.00 7.48 4.21
CA SER A 31 9.96 6.08 3.76
C SER A 31 11.35 5.47 3.70
N LYS A 32 12.34 6.19 3.14
CA LYS A 32 13.73 5.71 3.05
C LYS A 32 14.38 5.49 4.41
N VAL A 33 14.20 6.42 5.35
CA VAL A 33 14.69 6.27 6.73
C VAL A 33 14.07 5.05 7.39
N TRP A 34 12.76 4.87 7.22
CA TRP A 34 12.05 3.69 7.72
C TRP A 34 12.56 2.40 7.10
N ALA A 35 12.73 2.36 5.77
CA ALA A 35 13.22 1.19 5.06
C ALA A 35 14.65 0.83 5.48
N ALA A 36 15.54 1.82 5.61
CA ALA A 36 16.91 1.62 6.09
C ALA A 36 16.95 1.03 7.50
N GLU A 37 16.13 1.56 8.41
CA GLU A 37 16.00 1.06 9.77
C GLU A 37 15.52 -0.40 9.80
N VAL A 38 14.46 -0.72 9.05
CA VAL A 38 13.92 -2.09 8.97
C VAL A 38 14.93 -3.06 8.34
N MET A 39 15.61 -2.67 7.27
CA MET A 39 16.65 -3.48 6.62
C MET A 39 17.82 -3.82 7.55
N GLN A 40 18.13 -2.94 8.50
CA GLN A 40 19.17 -3.15 9.52
C GLN A 40 18.68 -3.94 10.74
N GLY A 41 17.45 -4.45 10.73
CA GLY A 41 16.85 -5.17 11.87
C GLY A 41 16.31 -4.25 12.97
N ALA A 42 16.01 -3.00 12.62
CA ALA A 42 15.46 -1.96 13.47
C ALA A 42 16.28 -1.67 14.75
N PRO A 43 17.57 -1.32 14.67
CA PRO A 43 18.43 -1.11 15.84
C PRO A 43 17.98 0.04 16.77
N ILE A 44 17.27 1.04 16.26
CA ILE A 44 16.85 2.26 16.96
C ILE A 44 15.34 2.26 17.24
N LEU A 45 14.53 1.85 16.28
CA LEU A 45 13.07 1.96 16.35
C LEU A 45 12.38 0.69 16.87
N LYS A 46 13.10 -0.42 17.14
CA LYS A 46 12.55 -1.74 17.49
C LYS A 46 11.31 -1.72 18.38
N GLU A 47 11.39 -1.06 19.53
CA GLU A 47 10.32 -1.01 20.52
C GLU A 47 9.14 -0.15 20.05
N ARG A 48 9.42 1.01 19.45
CA ARG A 48 8.39 1.91 18.90
C ARG A 48 7.68 1.34 17.67
N LEU A 49 8.39 0.52 16.87
CA LEU A 49 7.82 -0.23 15.76
C LEU A 49 6.82 -1.24 16.28
N ARG A 50 7.21 -2.00 17.30
CA ARG A 50 6.39 -3.09 17.84
C ARG A 50 5.03 -2.59 18.29
N ASP A 51 4.98 -1.54 19.11
CA ASP A 51 3.74 -1.15 19.78
C ASP A 51 2.73 -0.52 18.82
N ASN A 52 3.19 0.24 17.82
CA ASN A 52 2.29 0.96 16.91
C ASN A 52 2.00 0.19 15.61
N LEU A 53 3.01 -0.48 15.03
CA LEU A 53 2.83 -1.19 13.76
C LEU A 53 2.02 -2.48 13.97
N TYR A 54 2.30 -3.23 15.04
CA TYR A 54 1.66 -4.52 15.26
C TYR A 54 0.16 -4.39 15.47
N GLU A 55 -0.27 -3.56 16.43
CA GLU A 55 -1.69 -3.34 16.74
C GLU A 55 -2.44 -2.78 15.53
N TRP A 56 -1.82 -1.81 14.84
CA TRP A 56 -2.41 -1.25 13.63
C TRP A 56 -2.55 -2.30 12.52
N ALA A 57 -1.53 -3.12 12.28
CA ALA A 57 -1.59 -4.20 11.30
C ALA A 57 -2.67 -5.22 11.66
N LYS A 58 -2.77 -5.64 12.92
CA LYS A 58 -3.79 -6.60 13.37
C LYS A 58 -5.21 -6.08 13.20
N LEU A 59 -5.44 -4.79 13.43
CA LEU A 59 -6.73 -4.17 13.15
C LEU A 59 -7.09 -4.23 11.66
N LYS A 60 -6.12 -3.97 10.76
CA LYS A 60 -6.35 -4.05 9.31
C LYS A 60 -6.53 -5.49 8.83
N GLU A 61 -5.73 -6.42 9.36
CA GLU A 61 -5.86 -7.85 9.07
C GLU A 61 -7.23 -8.38 9.47
N SER A 62 -7.76 -7.97 10.62
CA SER A 62 -9.11 -8.34 11.07
C SER A 62 -10.17 -7.86 10.07
N LYS A 63 -10.05 -6.61 9.59
CA LYS A 63 -11.03 -6.07 8.64
C LYS A 63 -11.03 -6.80 7.29
N ILE A 64 -9.84 -7.14 6.78
CA ILE A 64 -9.71 -7.92 5.55
C ILE A 64 -10.28 -9.33 5.76
N ARG A 65 -10.05 -9.93 6.93
CA ARG A 65 -10.60 -11.25 7.27
C ARG A 65 -12.13 -11.27 7.26
N GLU A 66 -12.77 -10.23 7.81
CA GLU A 66 -14.24 -10.07 7.71
C GLU A 66 -14.72 -10.06 6.26
N TRP A 67 -14.01 -9.36 5.36
CA TRP A 67 -14.38 -9.32 3.94
C TRP A 67 -14.20 -10.67 3.24
N VAL A 68 -13.18 -11.45 3.62
CA VAL A 68 -12.98 -12.82 3.13
C VAL A 68 -14.10 -13.74 3.63
N GLU A 69 -14.36 -13.72 4.94
CA GLU A 69 -15.38 -14.58 5.58
C GLU A 69 -16.80 -14.28 5.08
N SER A 70 -17.09 -13.01 4.75
CA SER A 70 -18.37 -12.59 4.19
C SER A 70 -18.47 -12.73 2.66
N GLY A 71 -17.43 -13.22 1.98
CA GLY A 71 -17.41 -13.41 0.53
C GLY A 71 -17.41 -12.11 -0.29
N GLN A 72 -17.04 -10.98 0.33
CA GLN A 72 -16.95 -9.68 -0.36
C GLN A 72 -15.69 -9.56 -1.22
N ILE A 73 -14.65 -10.34 -0.91
CA ILE A 73 -13.42 -10.48 -1.70
C ILE A 73 -13.03 -11.96 -1.77
N ASN A 74 -12.22 -12.31 -2.77
CA ASN A 74 -11.67 -13.66 -2.90
C ASN A 74 -10.79 -14.03 -1.69
N PRO A 75 -10.69 -15.33 -1.34
CA PRO A 75 -9.82 -15.78 -0.26
C PRO A 75 -8.37 -15.32 -0.45
N VAL A 76 -7.83 -14.66 0.58
CA VAL A 76 -6.44 -14.19 0.63
C VAL A 76 -6.00 -14.10 2.09
N GLU A 77 -4.73 -14.39 2.36
CA GLU A 77 -4.15 -14.15 3.68
C GLU A 77 -4.02 -12.64 3.94
N PRO A 78 -4.67 -12.09 4.98
CA PRO A 78 -4.75 -10.64 5.20
C PRO A 78 -3.38 -9.95 5.32
N SER A 79 -2.42 -10.60 5.98
CA SER A 79 -1.07 -10.07 6.15
C SER A 79 -0.37 -9.88 4.81
N TYR A 80 -0.47 -10.85 3.91
CA TYR A 80 0.20 -10.80 2.60
C TYR A 80 -0.44 -9.77 1.67
N LEU A 81 -1.77 -9.57 1.73
CA LEU A 81 -2.41 -8.47 1.01
C LEU A 81 -1.87 -7.11 1.49
N LEU A 82 -1.72 -6.92 2.80
CA LEU A 82 -1.13 -5.69 3.36
C LEU A 82 0.32 -5.52 2.92
N TYR A 83 1.14 -6.56 2.98
CA TYR A 83 2.54 -6.49 2.57
C TYR A 83 2.68 -6.16 1.08
N MET A 84 1.82 -6.72 0.22
CA MET A 84 1.78 -6.37 -1.20
C MET A 84 1.43 -4.89 -1.42
N ILE A 85 0.44 -4.35 -0.70
CA ILE A 85 0.09 -2.93 -0.75
C ILE A 85 1.29 -2.08 -0.31
N TRP A 86 1.93 -2.42 0.81
CA TRP A 86 3.08 -1.65 1.31
C TRP A 86 4.26 -1.69 0.36
N ALA A 87 4.64 -2.88 -0.11
CA ALA A 87 5.76 -3.04 -1.04
C ALA A 87 5.52 -2.28 -2.35
N SER A 88 4.36 -2.47 -2.97
CA SER A 88 4.05 -1.82 -4.25
C SER A 88 3.96 -0.30 -4.16
N THR A 89 3.48 0.24 -3.03
CA THR A 89 3.35 1.69 -2.85
C THR A 89 4.64 2.35 -2.35
N GLN A 90 5.39 1.71 -1.44
CA GLN A 90 6.65 2.26 -0.91
C GLN A 90 7.78 2.20 -1.92
N HIS A 91 7.72 1.31 -2.91
CA HIS A 91 8.68 1.27 -4.02
C HIS A 91 8.84 2.65 -4.68
N TYR A 92 7.75 3.41 -4.83
CA TYR A 92 7.74 4.75 -5.41
C TYR A 92 8.43 5.84 -4.56
N ALA A 93 8.88 5.49 -3.35
CA ALA A 93 9.73 6.34 -2.52
C ALA A 93 11.12 5.72 -2.34
N ASP A 94 11.19 4.45 -1.96
CA ASP A 94 12.43 3.78 -1.55
C ASP A 94 13.36 3.53 -2.74
N PHE A 95 12.77 3.35 -3.93
CA PHE A 95 13.46 3.10 -5.20
C PHE A 95 13.21 4.24 -6.21
N ASP A 96 12.95 5.46 -5.75
CA ASP A 96 12.68 6.62 -6.61
C ASP A 96 13.81 6.91 -7.62
N TYR A 97 15.07 6.68 -7.25
CA TYR A 97 16.21 6.79 -8.15
C TYR A 97 16.14 5.78 -9.29
N GLN A 98 15.76 4.53 -9.00
CA GLN A 98 15.58 3.49 -10.03
C GLN A 98 14.43 3.86 -10.97
N ILE A 99 13.33 4.37 -10.44
CA ILE A 99 12.20 4.83 -11.26
C ILE A 99 12.62 6.00 -12.15
N CYS A 100 13.36 6.97 -11.61
CA CYS A 100 13.89 8.11 -12.36
C CYS A 100 14.79 7.64 -13.51
N LEU A 101 15.75 6.75 -13.22
CA LEU A 101 16.65 6.17 -14.22
C LEU A 101 15.89 5.44 -15.34
N LEU A 102 14.84 4.69 -15.00
CA LEU A 102 14.02 3.95 -15.97
C LEU A 102 13.00 4.83 -16.70
N ASN A 103 12.81 6.07 -16.27
CA ASN A 103 11.94 7.06 -16.89
C ASN A 103 12.78 8.17 -17.55
N ASP A 104 13.79 7.74 -18.31
CA ASP A 104 14.70 8.61 -19.08
C ASP A 104 15.38 9.70 -18.22
N ASP A 105 15.88 9.30 -17.05
CA ASP A 105 16.51 10.18 -16.06
C ASP A 105 15.61 11.33 -15.57
N GLN A 106 14.28 11.14 -15.60
CA GLN A 106 13.29 12.09 -15.10
C GLN A 106 12.38 11.47 -14.03
N PRO A 107 11.96 12.24 -13.01
CA PRO A 107 10.91 11.78 -12.11
C PRO A 107 9.59 11.60 -12.88
N LEU A 108 8.67 10.80 -12.33
CA LEU A 108 7.33 10.69 -12.89
C LEU A 108 6.63 12.05 -12.84
N ASP A 109 6.10 12.48 -13.98
CA ASP A 109 5.17 13.62 -14.02
C ASP A 109 3.83 13.26 -13.36
N ASP A 110 2.92 14.23 -13.26
CA ASP A 110 1.62 14.03 -12.62
C ASP A 110 0.77 12.95 -13.32
N LEU A 111 0.80 12.90 -14.64
CA LEU A 111 0.02 11.95 -15.42
C LEU A 111 0.59 10.53 -15.30
N GLN A 112 1.90 10.39 -15.32
CA GLN A 112 2.60 9.13 -15.12
C GLN A 112 2.38 8.61 -13.70
N PHE A 113 2.44 9.50 -12.69
CA PHE A 113 2.15 9.14 -11.31
C PHE A 113 0.69 8.69 -11.14
N GLU A 114 -0.28 9.38 -11.75
CA GLU A 114 -1.68 8.97 -11.72
C GLU A 114 -1.88 7.60 -12.38
N LYS A 115 -1.24 7.35 -13.53
CA LYS A 115 -1.24 6.02 -14.18
C LYS A 115 -0.65 4.94 -13.29
N ALA A 116 0.42 5.24 -12.54
CA ALA A 116 1.01 4.31 -11.59
C ALA A 116 0.03 3.97 -10.46
N VAL A 117 -0.64 4.98 -9.89
CA VAL A 117 -1.67 4.79 -8.85
C VAL A 117 -2.82 3.93 -9.35
N GLN A 118 -3.35 4.23 -10.53
CA GLN A 118 -4.42 3.45 -11.16
C GLN A 118 -3.98 2.01 -11.43
N SER A 119 -2.75 1.81 -11.91
CA SER A 119 -2.20 0.48 -12.22
C SER A 119 -2.05 -0.38 -10.97
N VAL A 120 -1.43 0.17 -9.92
CA VAL A 120 -1.26 -0.53 -8.63
C VAL A 120 -2.62 -0.88 -8.02
N THR A 121 -3.55 0.08 -8.01
CA THR A 121 -4.91 -0.14 -7.50
C THR A 121 -5.63 -1.24 -8.26
N SER A 122 -5.64 -1.16 -9.60
CA SER A 122 -6.31 -2.14 -10.46
C SER A 122 -5.76 -3.55 -10.28
N VAL A 123 -4.43 -3.72 -10.25
CA VAL A 123 -3.80 -5.03 -10.06
C VAL A 123 -4.18 -5.64 -8.71
N ILE A 124 -4.10 -4.87 -7.62
CA ILE A 124 -4.42 -5.35 -6.28
C ILE A 124 -5.90 -5.72 -6.16
N LEU A 125 -6.81 -4.84 -6.59
CA LEU A 125 -8.25 -5.08 -6.48
C LEU A 125 -8.70 -6.28 -7.30
N ARG A 126 -8.22 -6.40 -8.56
CA ARG A 126 -8.52 -7.55 -9.42
C ARG A 126 -7.97 -8.85 -8.83
N GLY A 127 -6.79 -8.81 -8.20
CA GLY A 127 -6.19 -9.96 -7.54
C GLY A 127 -7.05 -10.56 -6.42
N ILE A 128 -7.91 -9.74 -5.80
CA ILE A 128 -8.85 -10.17 -4.75
C ILE A 128 -10.31 -10.22 -5.23
N GLY A 129 -10.54 -10.26 -6.54
CA GLY A 129 -11.88 -10.46 -7.12
C GLY A 129 -12.77 -9.22 -7.18
N LEU A 130 -12.22 -8.02 -6.93
CA LEU A 130 -12.95 -6.76 -7.10
C LEU A 130 -12.76 -6.22 -8.52
N THR A 131 -13.79 -5.56 -9.04
CA THR A 131 -13.67 -4.79 -10.29
C THR A 131 -12.82 -3.55 -10.04
N ALA A 132 -11.87 -3.27 -10.94
CA ALA A 132 -11.06 -2.05 -10.92
C ALA A 132 -11.82 -0.83 -11.44
#